data_AF-F0RJP8-F1
#
_entry.id   AF-F0RJP8-F1
#
_cell.length_a   1.000
_cell.length_b   1.000
_cell.length_c   1.000
_cell.angle_alpha   90.00
_cell.angle_beta   90.00
_cell.angle_gamma   90.00
#
_symmetry.space_group_name_H-M   'P 1'
#
loop_
_entity.id
_entity.type
_entity.pdbx_description
1 polymer ?
#
loop_
_entity_poly.entity_id
_entity_poly.type
_entity_poly.pdbx_seq_one_letter_code
_entity_poly.pdbx_strand_id
1 'polypeptide(L)'
;MLVALLLSRLIFKHPFASIWWNILKEDRPGLPSYTQAYTRGIKLLPLLEHVASPAQPCAEVVIDSMPLPICRPKRTHLCQFPGAKWGFGTQGEFFGYKLHAWVTPGGQIVQYVIRPANLHDVTVSYELNLRWPEFEGPTIIGDKGYCCLGYVYPPKKNTKYDTGWRESRHPRIRKRIETVFSALVEAQIRSVQTKTLASLKLRVVLAVLAHNLARP
;
A
#
# COMPACT_ATOMS: atom_id res chain seq x y z
N MET A 1 4.13 -23.18 0.01
CA MET A 1 3.55 -23.43 1.36
C MET A 1 3.75 -22.27 2.34
N LEU A 2 4.98 -21.82 2.66
CA LEU A 2 5.22 -20.75 3.66
C LEU A 2 4.42 -19.45 3.40
N VAL A 3 4.46 -18.93 2.17
CA VAL A 3 3.75 -17.68 1.82
C VAL A 3 2.24 -17.80 2.06
N ALA A 4 1.63 -18.93 1.70
CA ALA A 4 0.22 -19.19 1.96
C ALA A 4 -0.12 -19.15 3.46
N LEU A 5 0.75 -19.67 4.33
CA LEU A 5 0.58 -19.61 5.79
C LEU A 5 0.74 -18.19 6.34
N LEU A 6 1.62 -17.38 5.75
CA LEU A 6 1.76 -15.96 6.12
C LEU A 6 0.54 -15.13 5.67
N LEU A 7 0.00 -15.44 4.49
CA LEU A 7 -1.20 -14.80 3.95
C LEU A 7 -2.47 -15.24 4.68
N SER A 8 -2.56 -16.49 5.16
CA SER A 8 -3.76 -16.99 5.84
C SER A 8 -4.14 -16.12 7.04
N ARG A 9 -3.15 -15.59 7.77
CA ARG A 9 -3.39 -14.62 8.85
C ARG A 9 -4.24 -13.44 8.40
N LEU A 10 -3.91 -12.88 7.25
CA LEU A 10 -4.57 -11.69 6.69
C LEU A 10 -5.95 -12.03 6.15
N ILE A 11 -6.08 -13.18 5.49
CA ILE A 11 -7.35 -13.69 4.94
C ILE A 11 -8.35 -13.96 6.07
N PHE A 12 -7.91 -14.63 7.14
CA PHE A 12 -8.73 -14.89 8.33
C PHE A 12 -8.78 -13.72 9.32
N LYS A 13 -8.25 -12.55 8.94
CA LYS A 13 -8.26 -11.31 9.72
C LYS A 13 -7.75 -11.46 11.17
N HIS A 14 -6.79 -12.35 11.40
CA HIS A 14 -6.24 -12.56 12.74
C HIS A 14 -5.30 -11.40 13.14
N PRO A 15 -5.49 -10.78 14.32
CA PRO A 15 -4.81 -9.53 14.68
C PRO A 15 -3.30 -9.71 14.92
N PHE A 16 -2.90 -10.82 15.55
CA PHE A 16 -1.51 -11.05 15.96
C PHE A 16 -0.87 -12.17 15.15
N ALA A 17 0.27 -11.88 14.52
CA ALA A 17 0.96 -12.84 13.65
C ALA A 17 1.65 -13.98 14.40
N SER A 18 2.27 -13.71 15.55
CA SER A 18 2.91 -14.74 16.36
C SER A 18 1.89 -15.71 16.97
N ILE A 19 0.77 -15.19 17.49
CA ILE A 19 -0.32 -16.01 18.05
C ILE A 19 -0.94 -16.87 16.95
N TRP A 20 -1.27 -16.28 15.79
CA TRP A 20 -1.77 -17.03 14.65
C TRP A 20 -0.82 -18.14 14.22
N TRP A 21 0.48 -17.85 14.18
CA TRP A 21 1.49 -18.84 13.83
C TRP A 21 1.55 -19.99 14.83
N ASN A 22 1.38 -19.71 16.13
CA ASN A 22 1.34 -20.76 17.15
C ASN A 22 0.12 -21.67 16.97
N ILE A 23 -1.06 -21.10 16.68
CA ILE A 23 -2.26 -21.90 16.36
C ILE A 23 -2.00 -22.81 15.15
N LEU A 24 -1.39 -22.29 14.08
CA LEU A 24 -1.02 -23.11 12.92
C LEU A 24 -0.03 -24.23 13.26
N LYS A 25 0.88 -24.00 14.22
CA LYS A 25 1.83 -25.01 14.68
C LYS A 25 1.17 -26.12 15.50
N GLU A 26 0.12 -25.80 16.25
CA GLU A 26 -0.67 -26.80 17.00
C GLU A 26 -1.38 -27.76 16.03
N ASP A 27 -1.96 -27.22 14.95
CA ASP A 27 -2.60 -28.02 13.89
C ASP A 27 -1.60 -28.77 13.00
N ARG A 28 -0.44 -28.17 12.72
CA ARG A 28 0.59 -28.75 11.83
C ARG A 28 1.95 -28.87 12.52
N PRO A 29 2.19 -30.00 13.21
CA PRO A 29 3.50 -30.34 13.74
C PRO A 29 4.56 -30.31 12.64
N GLY A 30 5.72 -29.69 12.90
CA GLY A 30 6.83 -29.58 11.94
C GLY A 30 6.99 -28.21 11.28
N LEU A 31 6.06 -27.28 11.48
CA LEU A 31 6.27 -25.89 11.08
C LEU A 31 7.42 -25.22 11.87
N PRO A 32 8.24 -24.37 11.21
CA PRO A 32 9.34 -23.67 11.87
C PRO A 32 8.81 -22.69 12.93
N SER A 33 9.71 -22.14 13.76
CA SER A 33 9.33 -21.06 14.67
C SER A 33 8.83 -19.83 13.90
N TYR A 34 7.99 -19.01 14.53
CA TYR A 34 7.52 -17.77 13.90
C TYR A 34 8.68 -16.87 13.46
N THR A 35 9.74 -16.79 14.27
CA THR A 35 10.97 -16.05 13.93
C THR A 35 11.61 -16.58 12.65
N GLN A 36 11.77 -17.90 12.52
CA GLN A 36 12.33 -18.50 11.30
C GLN A 36 11.43 -18.27 10.09
N ALA A 37 10.11 -18.41 10.24
CA ALA A 37 9.13 -18.14 9.19
C ALA A 37 9.20 -16.68 8.74
N TYR A 38 9.31 -15.75 9.69
CA TYR A 38 9.45 -14.33 9.45
C TYR A 38 10.75 -13.99 8.72
N THR A 39 11.89 -14.51 9.16
CA THR A 39 13.19 -14.33 8.50
C THR A 39 13.18 -14.87 7.07
N ARG A 40 12.56 -16.04 6.85
CA ARG A 40 12.37 -16.60 5.51
C ARG A 40 11.46 -15.70 4.65
N GLY A 41 10.40 -15.13 5.23
CA GLY A 41 9.55 -14.14 4.57
C GLY A 41 10.32 -12.90 4.13
N ILE A 42 11.20 -12.36 4.98
CA ILE A 42 12.07 -11.24 4.63
C ILE A 42 13.00 -11.60 3.46
N LYS A 43 13.58 -12.80 3.45
CA LYS A 43 14.42 -13.27 2.33
C LYS A 43 13.65 -13.39 1.01
N LEU A 44 12.36 -13.71 1.07
CA LEU A 44 11.47 -13.79 -0.10
C LEU A 44 10.93 -12.42 -0.53
N LEU A 45 11.21 -11.34 0.20
CA LEU A 45 10.62 -10.02 -0.03
C LEU A 45 10.75 -9.55 -1.49
N PRO A 46 11.91 -9.62 -2.17
CA PRO A 46 12.02 -9.15 -3.55
C PRO A 46 11.09 -9.90 -4.51
N LEU A 47 10.96 -11.22 -4.34
CA LEU A 47 10.06 -12.05 -5.13
C LEU A 47 8.60 -11.70 -4.83
N LEU A 48 8.25 -11.50 -3.56
CA LEU A 48 6.90 -11.10 -3.17
C LEU A 48 6.54 -9.72 -3.75
N GLU A 49 7.46 -8.74 -3.71
CA GLU A 49 7.25 -7.41 -4.29
C GLU A 49 7.02 -7.50 -5.81
N HIS A 50 7.77 -8.37 -6.50
CA HIS A 50 7.59 -8.63 -7.93
C HIS A 50 6.21 -9.25 -8.23
N VAL A 51 5.82 -10.31 -7.49
CA VAL A 51 4.52 -10.99 -7.67
C VAL A 51 3.33 -10.10 -7.30
N ALA A 52 3.51 -9.15 -6.38
CA ALA A 52 2.46 -8.24 -5.96
C ALA A 52 2.18 -7.11 -6.97
N SER A 53 3.06 -6.91 -7.95
CA SER A 53 2.91 -5.88 -8.99
C SER A 53 3.28 -6.42 -10.38
N PRO A 54 2.54 -7.42 -10.88
CA PRO A 54 2.80 -7.98 -12.20
C PRO A 54 2.47 -6.96 -13.28
N ALA A 55 3.26 -6.95 -14.36
CA ALA A 55 2.91 -6.24 -15.58
C ALA A 55 1.60 -6.79 -16.13
N GLN A 56 0.67 -5.91 -16.49
CA GLN A 56 -0.64 -6.29 -17.02
C GLN A 56 -1.32 -5.08 -17.68
N PRO A 57 -2.08 -5.28 -18.77
CA PRO A 57 -2.81 -4.18 -19.41
C PRO A 57 -3.81 -3.55 -18.46
N CYS A 58 -3.81 -2.22 -18.39
CA CYS A 58 -4.79 -1.44 -17.63
C CYS A 58 -5.29 -0.29 -18.51
N ALA A 59 -6.60 -0.17 -18.70
CA ALA A 59 -7.16 1.00 -19.39
C ALA A 59 -7.09 2.26 -18.49
N GLU A 60 -7.37 2.09 -17.21
CA GLU A 60 -7.33 3.18 -16.23
C GLU A 60 -6.97 2.69 -14.84
N VAL A 61 -6.34 3.56 -14.07
CA VAL A 61 -5.95 3.33 -12.68
C VAL A 61 -6.24 4.57 -11.84
N VAL A 62 -6.56 4.35 -10.58
CA VAL A 62 -6.66 5.40 -9.56
C VAL A 62 -5.36 5.44 -8.79
N ILE A 63 -4.79 6.63 -8.64
CA ILE A 63 -3.65 6.87 -7.76
C ILE A 63 -4.09 7.58 -6.49
N ASP A 64 -3.62 7.09 -5.35
CA ASP A 64 -3.76 7.75 -4.06
C ASP A 64 -2.64 7.30 -3.12
N SER A 65 -2.47 8.02 -2.01
CA SER A 65 -1.55 7.64 -0.94
C SER A 65 -2.25 7.48 0.40
N MET A 66 -1.68 6.64 1.26
CA MET A 66 -2.11 6.56 2.66
C MET A 66 -0.92 6.56 3.61
N PRO A 67 -1.11 7.12 4.83
CA PRO A 67 -0.07 7.12 5.84
C PRO A 67 0.24 5.70 6.34
N LEU A 68 1.52 5.44 6.54
CA LEU A 68 2.10 4.31 7.27
C LEU A 68 2.85 4.87 8.50
N PRO A 69 2.14 5.19 9.60
CA PRO A 69 2.78 5.71 10.81
C PRO A 69 3.69 4.66 11.43
N ILE A 70 4.91 5.06 11.79
CA ILE A 70 5.88 4.18 12.45
C ILE A 70 5.81 4.32 13.97
N CYS A 71 5.65 5.56 14.45
CA CYS A 71 5.48 5.84 15.86
C CYS A 71 4.44 6.95 16.07
N ARG A 72 3.96 7.07 17.30
CA ARG A 72 3.11 8.19 17.69
C ARG A 72 3.92 9.49 17.64
N PRO A 73 3.34 10.62 17.21
CA PRO A 73 4.00 11.95 17.20
C PRO A 73 4.76 12.28 18.49
N LYS A 74 4.18 11.99 19.66
CA LYS A 74 4.81 12.23 20.98
C LYS A 74 6.09 11.41 21.25
N ARG A 75 6.36 10.35 20.48
CA ARG A 75 7.48 9.41 20.68
C ARG A 75 8.56 9.51 19.58
N THR A 76 8.48 10.51 18.70
CA THR A 76 9.44 10.67 17.60
C THR A 76 10.87 10.87 18.09
N HIS A 77 11.06 11.57 19.22
CA HIS A 77 12.37 11.75 19.86
C HIS A 77 13.04 10.44 20.30
N LEU A 78 12.28 9.34 20.46
CA LEU A 78 12.78 8.00 20.79
C LEU A 78 12.80 7.06 19.57
N CYS A 79 12.31 7.52 18.42
CA CYS A 79 12.12 6.67 17.25
C CYS A 79 13.38 6.68 16.38
N GLN A 80 14.12 5.58 16.41
CA GLN A 80 15.32 5.39 15.59
C GLN A 80 15.03 4.67 14.26
N PHE A 81 13.80 4.75 13.74
CA PHE A 81 13.46 4.05 12.51
C PHE A 81 14.14 4.73 11.29
N PRO A 82 15.05 4.04 10.58
CA PRO A 82 15.83 4.66 9.52
C PRO A 82 14.94 5.18 8.40
N GLY A 83 15.13 6.44 7.98
CA GLY A 83 14.42 7.03 6.84
C GLY A 83 12.97 7.46 7.09
N ALA A 84 12.41 7.22 8.28
CA ALA A 84 11.10 7.77 8.66
C ALA A 84 11.18 9.30 8.75
N LYS A 85 10.16 9.98 8.22
CA LYS A 85 10.08 11.45 8.20
C LYS A 85 8.70 11.91 8.62
N TRP A 86 8.58 13.19 8.98
CA TRP A 86 7.28 13.82 9.20
C TRP A 86 6.55 14.02 7.89
N GLY A 87 5.24 13.86 7.91
CA GLY A 87 4.36 14.19 6.81
C GLY A 87 2.93 14.43 7.29
N PHE A 88 2.08 14.82 6.36
CA PHE A 88 0.68 15.15 6.62
C PHE A 88 -0.22 14.15 5.89
N GLY A 89 -1.27 13.72 6.59
CA GLY A 89 -2.38 12.97 6.02
C GLY A 89 -3.71 13.60 6.43
N THR A 90 -4.81 12.93 6.09
CA THR A 90 -6.16 13.40 6.41
C THR A 90 -6.44 13.51 7.91
N GLN A 91 -5.73 12.74 8.74
CA GLN A 91 -5.85 12.75 10.22
C GLN A 91 -4.82 13.66 10.90
N GLY A 92 -4.10 14.50 10.14
CA GLY A 92 -3.06 15.38 10.63
C GLY A 92 -1.65 14.86 10.43
N GLU A 93 -0.72 15.39 11.23
CA GLU A 93 0.70 15.06 11.18
C GLU A 93 0.98 13.63 11.66
N PHE A 94 1.89 12.95 10.96
CA PHE A 94 2.38 11.65 11.37
C PHE A 94 3.86 11.50 11.03
N PHE A 95 4.54 10.60 11.75
CA PHE A 95 5.94 10.28 11.52
C PHE A 95 6.08 8.87 10.97
N GLY A 96 6.62 8.74 9.75
CA GLY A 96 6.76 7.46 9.08
C GLY A 96 6.91 7.57 7.56
N TYR A 97 6.10 6.77 6.87
CA TYR A 97 6.11 6.59 5.41
C TYR A 97 4.72 6.79 4.83
N LYS A 98 4.61 6.91 3.52
CA LYS A 98 3.37 6.80 2.75
C LYS A 98 3.43 5.54 1.87
N LEU A 99 2.29 4.86 1.74
CA LEU A 99 2.06 3.91 0.66
C LEU A 99 1.34 4.64 -0.47
N HIS A 100 1.97 4.74 -1.63
CA HIS A 100 1.32 5.22 -2.86
C HIS A 100 0.96 4.00 -3.69
N ALA A 101 -0.25 3.94 -4.23
CA ALA A 101 -0.72 2.78 -4.97
C ALA A 101 -1.52 3.17 -6.21
N TRP A 102 -1.42 2.33 -7.24
CA TRP A 102 -2.35 2.29 -8.35
C TRP A 102 -3.38 1.19 -8.11
N VAL A 103 -4.65 1.56 -8.22
CA VAL A 103 -5.78 0.67 -8.04
C VAL A 103 -6.68 0.70 -9.28
N THR A 104 -7.01 -0.45 -9.85
CA THR A 104 -7.98 -0.50 -10.95
C THR A 104 -9.39 -0.12 -10.47
N PRO A 105 -10.32 0.25 -11.35
CA PRO A 105 -11.72 0.44 -10.98
C PRO A 105 -12.36 -0.79 -10.29
N GLY A 106 -11.85 -1.99 -10.60
CA GLY A 106 -12.22 -3.25 -9.97
C GLY A 106 -11.64 -3.47 -8.56
N GLY A 107 -10.81 -2.55 -8.04
CA GLY A 107 -10.25 -2.64 -6.68
C GLY A 107 -8.97 -3.46 -6.57
N GLN A 108 -8.34 -3.80 -7.69
CA GLN A 108 -7.04 -4.45 -7.71
C GLN A 108 -5.93 -3.46 -7.45
N ILE A 109 -5.04 -3.74 -6.50
CA ILE A 109 -3.77 -3.02 -6.40
C ILE A 109 -2.83 -3.60 -7.46
N VAL A 110 -2.45 -2.79 -8.46
CA VAL A 110 -1.59 -3.24 -9.58
C VAL A 110 -0.15 -2.83 -9.40
N GLN A 111 0.07 -1.73 -8.69
CA GLN A 111 1.39 -1.18 -8.42
C GLN A 111 1.36 -0.38 -7.14
N TYR A 112 2.48 -0.37 -6.42
CA TYR A 112 2.63 0.47 -5.25
C TYR A 112 4.10 0.80 -4.98
N VAL A 113 4.32 1.86 -4.19
CA VAL A 113 5.63 2.23 -3.68
C VAL A 113 5.50 2.77 -2.25
N ILE A 114 6.51 2.48 -1.42
CA ILE A 114 6.60 3.02 -0.07
C ILE A 114 7.69 4.09 -0.04
N ARG A 115 7.35 5.30 0.40
CA ARG A 115 8.27 6.44 0.46
C ARG A 115 8.17 7.22 1.76
N PRO A 116 9.25 7.90 2.21
CA PRO A 116 9.22 8.73 3.40
C PRO A 116 8.08 9.76 3.33
N ALA A 117 7.45 10.05 4.47
CA ALA A 117 6.21 10.82 4.50
C ALA A 117 6.34 12.30 4.06
N ASN A 118 7.57 12.83 4.02
CA ASN A 118 7.86 14.21 3.63
C ASN A 118 7.88 14.41 2.10
N LEU A 119 7.88 13.34 1.31
CA LEU A 119 7.85 13.48 -0.14
C LEU A 119 6.47 13.91 -0.62
N HIS A 120 6.44 14.82 -1.59
CA HIS A 120 5.22 15.29 -2.20
C HIS A 120 4.60 14.20 -3.09
N ASP A 121 3.28 14.08 -3.08
CA ASP A 121 2.57 12.99 -3.76
C ASP A 121 2.83 12.96 -5.28
N VAL A 122 2.84 14.15 -5.93
CA VAL A 122 3.29 14.31 -7.33
C VAL A 122 4.69 13.75 -7.57
N THR A 123 5.66 14.01 -6.69
CA THR A 123 7.04 13.52 -6.87
C THR A 123 7.08 12.00 -6.86
N VAL A 124 6.35 11.35 -5.95
CA VAL A 124 6.28 9.89 -5.89
C VAL A 124 5.47 9.31 -7.05
N SER A 125 4.50 10.05 -7.58
CA SER A 125 3.73 9.62 -8.75
C SER A 125 4.60 9.45 -10.01
N TYR A 126 5.62 10.30 -10.19
CA TYR A 126 6.57 10.13 -11.29
C TYR A 126 7.40 8.86 -11.18
N GLU A 127 7.67 8.41 -9.95
CA GLU A 127 8.35 7.13 -9.73
C GLU A 127 7.47 5.94 -10.14
N LEU A 128 6.17 5.99 -9.78
CA LEU A 128 5.21 4.98 -10.24
C LEU A 128 5.11 4.98 -11.78
N ASN A 129 5.20 6.14 -12.42
CA ASN A 129 5.14 6.24 -13.88
C ASN A 129 6.34 5.61 -14.61
N LEU A 130 7.45 5.33 -13.94
CA LEU A 130 8.59 4.66 -14.60
C LEU A 130 8.20 3.31 -15.20
N ARG A 131 7.19 2.66 -14.62
CA ARG A 131 6.64 1.38 -15.09
C ARG A 131 5.34 1.53 -15.89
N TRP A 132 4.91 2.74 -16.22
CA TRP A 132 3.68 3.02 -16.97
C TRP A 132 3.54 2.20 -18.28
N PRO A 133 4.60 1.98 -19.08
CA PRO A 133 4.52 1.13 -20.26
C PRO A 133 4.22 -0.35 -19.96
N GLU A 134 4.61 -0.86 -18.79
CA GLU A 134 4.32 -2.24 -18.37
C GLU A 134 2.81 -2.47 -18.16
N PHE A 135 2.02 -1.40 -18.11
CA PHE A 135 0.57 -1.44 -17.93
C PHE A 135 -0.21 -0.99 -19.18
N GLU A 136 0.43 -0.91 -20.35
CA GLU A 136 -0.13 -0.38 -21.61
C GLU A 136 -0.55 1.10 -21.54
N GLY A 137 0.09 1.85 -20.64
CA GLY A 137 -0.12 3.28 -20.54
C GLY A 137 -1.52 3.70 -20.07
N PRO A 138 -1.98 3.27 -18.88
CA PRO A 138 -3.30 3.58 -18.37
C PRO A 138 -3.52 5.09 -18.21
N THR A 139 -4.79 5.51 -18.33
CA THR A 139 -5.21 6.81 -17.81
C THR A 139 -5.09 6.82 -16.29
N ILE A 140 -4.36 7.78 -15.73
CA ILE A 140 -4.16 7.88 -14.28
C ILE A 140 -5.13 8.91 -13.69
N ILE A 141 -5.99 8.45 -12.78
CA ILE A 141 -7.01 9.27 -12.11
C ILE A 141 -6.55 9.55 -10.68
N GLY A 142 -6.30 10.81 -10.36
CA GLY A 142 -5.80 11.24 -9.06
C GLY A 142 -6.74 12.18 -8.33
N ASP A 143 -6.37 12.50 -7.09
CA ASP A 143 -6.95 13.60 -6.36
C ASP A 143 -6.29 14.95 -6.70
N LYS A 144 -6.66 16.01 -5.97
CA LYS A 144 -6.08 17.34 -6.18
C LYS A 144 -4.59 17.42 -5.81
N GLY A 145 -4.10 16.50 -4.97
CA GLY A 145 -2.68 16.34 -4.64
C GLY A 145 -1.85 15.77 -5.79
N TYR A 146 -2.49 15.15 -6.79
CA TYR A 146 -1.86 14.65 -8.02
C TYR A 146 -2.15 15.55 -9.24
N CYS A 147 -2.22 16.87 -9.05
CA CYS A 147 -2.42 17.80 -10.16
C CYS A 147 -1.14 17.95 -11.02
N CYS A 148 -0.94 17.03 -11.97
CA CYS A 148 0.16 17.04 -12.94
C CYS A 148 -0.32 16.72 -14.36
N LEU A 149 0.50 17.05 -15.35
CA LEU A 149 0.17 16.84 -16.76
C LEU A 149 0.00 15.35 -17.07
N GLY A 150 -1.02 14.99 -17.86
CA GLY A 150 -1.32 13.60 -18.23
C GLY A 150 -2.20 12.84 -17.24
N TYR A 151 -2.62 13.49 -16.14
CA TYR A 151 -3.49 12.89 -15.12
C TYR A 151 -4.88 13.51 -15.18
N VAL A 152 -5.87 12.70 -14.82
CA VAL A 152 -7.25 13.16 -14.62
C VAL A 152 -7.45 13.48 -13.15
N TYR A 153 -7.75 14.74 -12.82
CA TYR A 153 -7.96 15.20 -11.44
C TYR A 153 -9.07 16.26 -11.35
N PRO A 154 -9.71 16.42 -10.17
CA PRO A 154 -10.76 17.42 -9.99
C PRO A 154 -10.20 18.83 -10.24
N PRO A 155 -10.85 19.65 -11.09
CA PRO A 155 -10.37 21.00 -11.37
C PRO A 155 -10.34 21.86 -10.10
N LYS A 156 -9.30 22.68 -9.96
CA LYS A 156 -9.24 23.77 -8.96
C LYS A 156 -10.07 24.95 -9.45
N LYS A 157 -10.53 25.83 -8.54
CA LYS A 157 -11.38 27.00 -8.86
C LYS A 157 -10.87 27.84 -10.05
N ASN A 158 -9.56 27.97 -10.21
CA ASN A 158 -8.93 28.78 -11.26
C ASN A 158 -8.44 27.96 -12.46
N THR A 159 -8.86 26.71 -12.60
CA THR A 159 -8.43 25.84 -13.71
C THR A 159 -9.17 26.26 -14.98
N LYS A 160 -8.42 26.64 -16.00
CA LYS A 160 -8.96 27.16 -17.28
C LYS A 160 -8.95 26.15 -18.42
N TYR A 161 -8.53 24.91 -18.16
CA TYR A 161 -8.42 23.84 -19.16
C TYR A 161 -9.19 22.59 -18.70
N ASP A 162 -9.57 21.72 -19.64
CA ASP A 162 -10.18 20.43 -19.31
C ASP A 162 -9.11 19.50 -18.72
N THR A 163 -9.32 19.07 -17.48
CA THR A 163 -8.47 18.07 -16.80
C THR A 163 -8.88 16.65 -17.17
N GLY A 164 -9.87 16.46 -18.04
CA GLY A 164 -10.51 15.18 -18.32
C GLY A 164 -11.47 14.72 -17.23
N TRP A 165 -11.65 15.53 -16.18
CA TRP A 165 -12.50 15.18 -15.05
C TRP A 165 -13.98 15.19 -15.43
N ARG A 166 -14.72 14.23 -14.89
CA ARG A 166 -16.15 14.02 -15.11
C ARG A 166 -16.81 13.66 -13.78
N GLU A 167 -17.63 14.56 -13.25
CA GLU A 167 -18.28 14.45 -11.93
C GLU A 167 -19.20 13.23 -11.79
N SER A 168 -19.79 12.77 -12.89
CA SER A 168 -20.66 11.58 -12.89
C SER A 168 -19.92 10.26 -12.65
N ARG A 169 -18.60 10.22 -12.94
CA ARG A 169 -17.81 8.97 -13.03
C ARG A 169 -16.64 8.93 -12.06
N HIS A 170 -15.76 9.92 -12.11
CA HIS A 170 -14.46 9.86 -11.43
C HIS A 170 -14.55 9.84 -9.89
N PRO A 171 -15.50 10.55 -9.23
CA PRO A 171 -15.70 10.39 -7.80
C PRO A 171 -16.02 8.95 -7.38
N ARG A 172 -16.82 8.23 -8.17
CA ARG A 172 -17.20 6.83 -7.86
C ARG A 172 -16.02 5.88 -7.99
N ILE A 173 -15.23 6.07 -9.05
CA ILE A 173 -14.00 5.30 -9.28
C ILE A 173 -12.99 5.56 -8.15
N ARG A 174 -12.82 6.82 -7.72
CA ARG A 174 -11.93 7.16 -6.60
C ARG A 174 -12.35 6.55 -5.27
N LYS A 175 -13.64 6.43 -4.96
CA LYS A 175 -14.07 5.71 -3.74
C LYS A 175 -13.54 4.28 -3.65
N ARG A 176 -13.17 3.67 -4.79
CA ARG A 176 -12.59 2.32 -4.80
C ARG A 176 -11.24 2.29 -4.09
N ILE A 177 -10.32 3.23 -4.34
CA ILE A 177 -9.01 3.23 -3.67
C ILE A 177 -9.13 3.51 -2.17
N GLU A 178 -10.08 4.37 -1.78
CA GLU A 178 -10.39 4.63 -0.37
C GLU A 178 -10.87 3.36 0.35
N THR A 179 -11.71 2.56 -0.33
CA THR A 179 -12.19 1.26 0.18
C THR A 179 -11.03 0.27 0.31
N VAL A 180 -10.15 0.20 -0.70
CA VAL A 180 -8.95 -0.65 -0.67
C VAL A 180 -8.03 -0.26 0.48
N PHE A 181 -7.77 1.03 0.68
CA PHE A 181 -6.96 1.50 1.81
C PHE A 181 -7.62 1.19 3.15
N SER A 182 -8.94 1.28 3.25
CA SER A 182 -9.68 0.90 4.46
C SER A 182 -9.51 -0.58 4.77
N ALA A 183 -9.62 -1.45 3.75
CA ALA A 183 -9.36 -2.89 3.89
C ALA A 183 -7.92 -3.20 4.32
N LEU A 184 -6.93 -2.47 3.79
CA LEU A 184 -5.54 -2.62 4.23
C LEU A 184 -5.36 -2.16 5.69
N VAL A 185 -6.01 -1.08 6.11
CA VAL A 185 -6.00 -0.63 7.51
C VAL A 185 -6.62 -1.68 8.44
N GLU A 186 -7.76 -2.26 8.06
CA GLU A 186 -8.39 -3.38 8.78
C GLU A 186 -7.46 -4.58 8.91
N ALA A 187 -6.71 -4.90 7.85
CA ALA A 187 -5.67 -5.93 7.84
C ALA A 187 -4.48 -5.63 8.78
N GLN A 188 -4.60 -4.55 9.56
CA GLN A 188 -3.65 -4.12 10.55
C GLN A 188 -2.30 -3.89 9.86
N ILE A 189 -2.23 -2.97 8.90
CA ILE A 189 -0.95 -2.51 8.33
C ILE A 189 -0.31 -1.35 9.12
N ARG A 190 -1.07 -0.68 10.00
CA ARG A 190 -0.61 0.50 10.78
C ARG A 190 -0.26 0.20 12.25
N SER A 191 -0.76 -0.89 12.83
CA SER A 191 -0.80 -1.11 14.29
C SER A 191 0.38 -1.86 14.92
N VAL A 192 1.41 -2.22 14.14
CA VAL A 192 2.53 -3.05 14.62
C VAL A 192 3.80 -2.25 14.47
N GLN A 193 4.56 -2.15 15.56
CA GLN A 193 5.87 -1.51 15.58
C GLN A 193 6.86 -2.37 14.79
N THR A 194 7.08 -2.02 13.54
CA THR A 194 8.19 -2.56 12.75
C THR A 194 9.48 -1.83 13.14
N LYS A 195 10.60 -2.54 13.15
CA LYS A 195 11.92 -1.95 13.46
C LYS A 195 12.76 -1.63 12.23
N THR A 196 12.41 -2.18 11.06
CA THR A 196 13.18 -2.02 9.82
C THR A 196 12.27 -1.75 8.62
N LEU A 197 12.81 -1.13 7.56
CA LEU A 197 12.08 -0.91 6.32
C LEU A 197 11.70 -2.22 5.63
N ALA A 198 12.55 -3.25 5.67
CA ALA A 198 12.24 -4.57 5.12
C ALA A 198 11.03 -5.21 5.82
N SER A 199 10.95 -5.05 7.15
CA SER A 199 9.79 -5.48 7.94
C SER A 199 8.49 -4.78 7.52
N LEU A 200 8.57 -3.46 7.28
CA LEU A 200 7.44 -2.67 6.82
C LEU A 200 6.99 -3.12 5.42
N LYS A 201 7.94 -3.24 4.49
CA LYS A 201 7.71 -3.72 3.12
C LYS A 201 7.09 -5.12 3.10
N LEU A 202 7.61 -6.06 3.88
CA LEU A 202 7.07 -7.42 3.98
C LEU A 202 5.61 -7.40 4.45
N ARG A 203 5.27 -6.55 5.41
CA ARG A 203 3.90 -6.43 5.89
C ARG A 203 2.97 -5.86 4.80
N VAL A 204 3.41 -4.81 4.12
CA VAL A 204 2.62 -4.19 3.04
C VAL A 204 2.43 -5.16 1.89
N VAL A 205 3.49 -5.83 1.41
CA VAL A 205 3.38 -6.76 0.28
C VAL A 205 2.45 -7.94 0.60
N LEU A 206 2.52 -8.49 1.81
CA LEU A 206 1.60 -9.56 2.22
C LEU A 206 0.15 -9.05 2.26
N ALA A 207 -0.07 -7.83 2.77
CA ALA A 207 -1.41 -7.23 2.80
C ALA A 207 -1.95 -6.94 1.39
N VAL A 208 -1.11 -6.44 0.48
CA VAL A 208 -1.45 -6.24 -0.94
C VAL A 208 -1.81 -7.56 -1.60
N LEU A 209 -0.98 -8.61 -1.42
CA LEU A 209 -1.24 -9.94 -1.97
C LEU A 209 -2.53 -10.54 -1.40
N ALA A 210 -2.74 -10.47 -0.08
CA ALA A 210 -3.95 -10.99 0.55
C ALA A 210 -5.20 -10.26 0.07
N HIS A 211 -5.17 -8.92 0.00
CA HIS A 211 -6.24 -8.11 -0.57
C HIS A 211 -6.53 -8.52 -2.00
N ASN A 212 -5.48 -8.70 -2.80
CA ASN A 212 -5.60 -9.05 -4.21
C ASN A 212 -6.16 -10.46 -4.45
N LEU A 213 -5.90 -11.40 -3.54
CA LEU A 213 -6.42 -12.77 -3.59
C LEU A 213 -7.85 -12.90 -3.06
N ALA A 214 -8.19 -12.10 -2.03
CA ALA A 214 -9.48 -12.15 -1.34
C ALA A 214 -10.52 -11.19 -1.93
N ARG A 215 -10.28 -10.64 -3.13
CA ARG A 215 -11.24 -9.73 -3.77
C ARG A 215 -12.56 -10.49 -4.00
N PRO A 216 -13.72 -9.88 -3.67
CA PRO A 216 -15.01 -10.41 -4.09
C PRO A 216 -15.18 -10.33 -5.61
#